data_AF-A0A087VTV5-F1
#
_entry.id   AF-A0A087VTV5-F1
#
_cell.length_a   1.000
_cell.length_b   1.000
_cell.length_c   1.000
_cell.angle_alpha   90.00
_cell.angle_beta   90.00
_cell.angle_gamma   90.00
#
_symmetry.space_group_name_H-M   'P 1'
#
loop_
_entity.id
_entity.type
_entity.pdbx_description
1 polymer ?
#
loop_
_entity_poly.entity_id
_entity_poly.type
_entity_poly.pdbx_seq_one_letter_code
_entity_poly.pdbx_strand_id
1 'polypeptide(L)'
;MKRIKQSIKALLLICATITLTVGVAGCTDGMDHPENYPTDGSNKVAATSNPQIISKEDLGHTWPLKVDKGTVSCEHNKQGDPILRFTTSDGKQYALNQVPDNENLKSIETLKSDNDKSVGTLMSFAFSACDVPK
;
A
#
# COMPACT_ATOMS: atom_id res chain seq x y z
N MET A 1 -3.80 -68.35 -0.52
CA MET A 1 -3.99 -68.08 0.93
C MET A 1 -3.03 -68.94 1.76
N LYS A 2 -2.03 -68.33 2.43
CA LYS A 2 -1.21 -68.99 3.46
C LYS A 2 -0.47 -67.95 4.35
N ARG A 3 -0.81 -67.97 5.66
CA ARG A 3 -0.04 -67.63 6.89
C ARG A 3 0.47 -66.19 7.06
N ILE A 4 -0.07 -65.36 7.97
CA ILE A 4 -0.06 -65.36 9.46
C ILE A 4 1.32 -65.09 10.10
N LYS A 5 1.45 -63.85 10.60
CA LYS A 5 2.12 -63.35 11.82
C LYS A 5 3.53 -63.84 12.17
N GLN A 6 4.48 -62.90 12.18
CA GLN A 6 5.53 -62.64 13.19
C GLN A 6 6.51 -61.66 12.52
N SER A 7 6.74 -60.45 13.02
CA SER A 7 7.59 -60.25 14.19
C SER A 7 7.36 -58.84 14.74
N ILE A 8 6.51 -58.74 15.74
CA ILE A 8 6.53 -57.64 16.71
C ILE A 8 7.85 -57.83 17.49
N LYS A 9 8.63 -56.76 17.66
CA LYS A 9 9.87 -56.64 18.45
C LYS A 9 11.20 -56.86 17.70
N ALA A 10 11.55 -55.89 16.86
CA ALA A 10 12.90 -55.35 16.70
C ALA A 10 12.68 -53.93 16.15
N LEU A 11 13.16 -52.83 16.70
CA LEU A 11 14.24 -52.59 17.64
C LEU A 11 13.91 -51.22 18.25
N LEU A 12 13.88 -51.13 19.57
CA LEU A 12 14.10 -49.86 20.26
C LEU A 12 15.48 -49.32 19.87
N LEU A 13 15.65 -47.99 19.94
CA LEU A 13 16.84 -47.18 19.61
C LEU A 13 16.85 -46.77 18.13
N ILE A 14 16.67 -45.50 17.78
CA ILE A 14 17.56 -44.39 18.11
C ILE A 14 16.75 -43.09 18.30
N CYS A 15 16.98 -42.44 19.44
CA CYS A 15 16.59 -41.07 19.71
C CYS A 15 17.30 -40.10 18.76
N ALA A 16 16.63 -38.98 18.50
CA ALA A 16 17.23 -37.71 18.08
C ALA A 16 17.81 -37.65 16.66
N THR A 17 16.96 -37.33 15.70
CA THR A 17 17.35 -36.46 14.57
C THR A 17 16.32 -35.33 14.43
N ILE A 18 16.54 -34.32 15.27
CA ILE A 18 16.66 -32.91 14.89
C ILE A 18 15.55 -32.43 13.92
N THR A 19 14.50 -31.92 14.54
CA THR A 19 13.76 -30.72 14.10
C THR A 19 14.70 -29.65 13.53
N LEU A 20 14.21 -28.90 12.53
CA LEU A 20 14.78 -27.71 11.86
C LEU A 20 15.22 -27.96 10.40
N THR A 21 14.28 -27.91 9.47
CA THR A 21 14.56 -27.49 8.08
C THR A 21 13.58 -26.45 7.54
N VAL A 22 12.76 -25.82 8.38
CA VAL A 22 11.93 -24.67 7.97
C VAL A 22 12.55 -23.39 8.52
N GLY A 23 13.62 -22.92 7.89
CA GLY A 23 14.29 -21.72 8.39
C GLY A 23 15.45 -21.26 7.55
N VAL A 24 15.24 -21.02 6.25
CA VAL A 24 16.10 -20.10 5.47
C VAL A 24 15.51 -19.63 4.15
N ALA A 25 14.35 -20.12 3.69
CA ALA A 25 13.75 -19.65 2.44
C ALA A 25 12.92 -18.34 2.59
N GLY A 26 13.17 -17.54 3.64
CA GLY A 26 12.32 -16.40 3.99
C GLY A 26 12.93 -15.00 3.83
N CYS A 27 14.23 -14.86 3.52
CA CYS A 27 14.91 -13.55 3.50
C CYS A 27 16.00 -13.40 2.42
N THR A 28 15.94 -14.15 1.32
CA THR A 28 16.97 -14.02 0.25
C THR A 28 16.48 -13.30 -1.00
N ASP A 29 15.19 -13.01 -1.11
CA ASP A 29 14.56 -12.46 -2.33
C ASP A 29 14.17 -10.96 -2.20
N GLY A 30 14.67 -10.27 -1.16
CA GLY A 30 14.16 -8.96 -0.76
C GLY A 30 15.19 -7.85 -0.59
N MET A 31 16.47 -8.08 -0.90
CA MET A 31 17.51 -7.04 -0.83
C MET A 31 18.05 -6.80 -2.22
N ASP A 32 17.25 -6.11 -3.03
CA ASP A 32 17.82 -5.37 -4.14
C ASP A 32 18.81 -4.36 -3.58
N HIS A 33 19.85 -4.09 -4.36
CA HIS A 33 20.82 -3.07 -4.04
C HIS A 33 20.13 -1.70 -3.90
N PRO A 34 20.43 -0.88 -2.87
CA PRO A 34 19.79 0.43 -2.66
C PRO A 34 19.76 1.32 -3.91
N GLU A 35 20.80 1.25 -4.73
CA GLU A 35 20.94 1.96 -6.01
C GLU A 35 19.97 1.50 -7.11
N ASN A 36 19.38 0.32 -6.99
CA ASN A 36 18.37 -0.20 -7.91
C ASN A 36 16.97 0.37 -7.61
N TYR A 37 16.76 0.98 -6.44
CA TYR A 37 15.48 1.59 -6.10
C TYR A 37 15.33 2.96 -6.79
N PRO A 38 14.17 3.23 -7.41
CA PRO A 38 13.87 4.55 -7.94
C PRO A 38 14.01 5.65 -6.88
N THR A 39 14.62 6.78 -7.25
CA THR A 39 14.87 7.92 -6.35
C THR A 39 14.06 9.18 -6.71
N ASP A 40 13.35 9.14 -7.83
CA ASP A 40 12.44 10.18 -8.30
C ASP A 40 11.10 10.12 -7.55
N GLY A 41 11.01 10.73 -6.37
CA GLY A 41 9.80 10.61 -5.53
C GLY A 41 9.40 11.87 -4.78
N SER A 42 8.32 11.73 -3.98
CA SER A 42 7.58 12.69 -3.14
C SER A 42 8.33 13.84 -2.46
N ASN A 43 9.66 13.79 -2.32
CA ASN A 43 10.45 14.79 -1.59
C ASN A 43 10.53 16.15 -2.30
N LYS A 44 9.83 16.35 -3.41
CA LYS A 44 9.94 17.54 -4.27
C LYS A 44 8.74 18.48 -4.24
N VAL A 45 7.60 18.09 -3.66
CA VAL A 45 6.38 18.91 -3.72
C VAL A 45 5.78 19.10 -2.33
N ALA A 46 5.42 20.34 -2.01
CA ALA A 46 4.73 20.70 -0.79
C ALA A 46 3.28 21.06 -1.10
N ALA A 47 2.38 20.80 -0.14
CA ALA A 47 1.06 21.40 -0.17
C ALA A 47 1.18 22.90 0.17
N THR A 48 0.66 23.74 -0.73
CA THR A 48 0.71 25.20 -0.70
C THR A 48 -0.66 25.83 -0.91
N SER A 49 -1.63 25.05 -1.41
CA SER A 49 -3.03 25.45 -1.57
C SER A 49 -3.96 24.29 -1.19
N ASN A 50 -5.22 24.62 -0.94
CA ASN A 50 -6.29 23.64 -0.79
C ASN A 50 -7.57 24.19 -1.45
N PRO A 51 -8.00 23.63 -2.60
CA PRO A 51 -7.45 22.45 -3.27
C PRO A 51 -6.09 22.69 -3.97
N GLN A 52 -5.37 21.61 -4.29
CA GLN A 52 -4.11 21.66 -5.04
C GLN A 52 -4.06 20.59 -6.14
N ILE A 53 -3.53 20.97 -7.31
CA ILE A 53 -3.22 20.03 -8.39
C ILE A 53 -1.94 19.28 -8.05
N ILE A 54 -1.95 17.96 -8.27
CA ILE A 54 -0.79 17.08 -8.11
C ILE A 54 -0.71 16.16 -9.32
N SER A 55 0.50 15.86 -9.79
CA SER A 55 0.73 15.00 -10.94
C SER A 55 1.75 13.88 -10.70
N LYS A 56 1.83 13.00 -11.68
CA LYS A 56 2.85 11.96 -11.78
C LYS A 56 4.25 12.54 -11.81
N GLU A 57 4.46 13.69 -12.45
CA GLU A 57 5.75 14.38 -12.47
C GLU A 57 6.16 14.84 -11.06
N ASP A 58 5.20 15.26 -10.22
CA ASP A 58 5.46 15.72 -8.86
C ASP A 58 5.88 14.57 -7.93
N LEU A 59 5.23 13.40 -8.06
CA LEU A 59 5.45 12.25 -7.18
C LEU A 59 6.35 11.15 -7.79
N GLY A 60 6.72 11.27 -9.06
CA GLY A 60 7.55 10.31 -9.79
C GLY A 60 7.09 8.86 -9.62
N HIS A 61 8.01 7.96 -9.25
CA HIS A 61 7.70 6.53 -9.09
C HIS A 61 6.68 6.22 -7.99
N THR A 62 6.46 7.15 -7.06
CA THR A 62 5.47 7.01 -5.98
C THR A 62 4.05 7.38 -6.41
N TRP A 63 3.87 7.90 -7.64
CA TRP A 63 2.55 8.13 -8.21
C TRP A 63 1.78 6.80 -8.37
N PRO A 64 0.60 6.66 -7.74
CA PRO A 64 -0.07 5.35 -7.67
C PRO A 64 -1.17 5.16 -8.72
N LEU A 65 -1.54 6.21 -9.48
CA LEU A 65 -2.78 6.23 -10.26
C LEU A 65 -2.56 6.00 -11.76
N LYS A 66 -3.60 5.51 -12.44
CA LYS A 66 -3.65 5.37 -13.91
C LYS A 66 -3.70 6.71 -14.65
N VAL A 67 -4.24 7.73 -14.01
CA VAL A 67 -4.32 9.10 -14.57
C VAL A 67 -3.03 9.84 -14.26
N ASP A 68 -2.60 10.76 -15.13
CA ASP A 68 -1.33 11.45 -14.94
C ASP A 68 -1.40 12.59 -13.91
N LYS A 69 -2.59 13.12 -13.62
CA LYS A 69 -2.78 14.20 -12.63
C LYS A 69 -4.21 14.26 -12.12
N GLY A 70 -4.39 15.00 -11.04
CA GLY A 70 -5.71 15.42 -10.56
C GLY A 70 -5.60 16.45 -9.45
N THR A 71 -6.73 16.76 -8.85
CA THR A 71 -6.84 17.75 -7.78
C THR A 71 -7.08 17.03 -6.46
N VAL A 72 -6.22 17.29 -5.49
CA VAL A 72 -6.39 16.88 -4.10
C VAL A 72 -7.06 18.00 -3.33
N SER A 73 -8.01 17.63 -2.49
CA SER A 73 -8.70 18.54 -1.58
C SER A 73 -8.83 17.93 -0.19
N CYS A 74 -8.76 18.79 0.82
CA CYS A 74 -9.08 18.42 2.19
C CYS A 74 -10.18 19.34 2.75
N GLU A 75 -11.26 18.74 3.24
CA GLU A 75 -12.24 19.40 4.09
C GLU A 75 -12.21 18.79 5.49
N HIS A 76 -12.90 19.39 6.46
CA HIS A 76 -13.12 18.76 7.76
C HIS A 76 -14.62 18.59 7.97
N ASN A 77 -15.05 17.43 8.48
CA ASN A 77 -16.44 17.23 8.88
C ASN A 77 -16.76 18.01 10.16
N LYS A 78 -17.99 17.88 10.67
CA LYS A 78 -18.43 18.57 11.90
C LYS A 78 -17.67 18.15 13.16
N GLN A 79 -17.06 16.97 13.14
CA GLN A 79 -16.27 16.40 14.22
C GLN A 79 -14.79 16.82 14.13
N GLY A 80 -14.40 17.49 13.05
CA GLY A 80 -13.00 17.84 12.78
C GLY A 80 -12.21 16.71 12.14
N ASP A 81 -12.85 15.63 11.66
CA ASP A 81 -12.15 14.59 10.91
C ASP A 81 -11.90 15.07 9.47
N PRO A 82 -10.69 14.83 8.92
CA PRO A 82 -10.37 15.23 7.57
C PRO A 82 -11.13 14.38 6.54
N ILE A 83 -11.74 15.03 5.57
CA ILE A 83 -12.39 14.44 4.40
C ILE A 83 -11.44 14.65 3.23
N LEU A 84 -10.77 13.58 2.81
CA LEU A 84 -9.75 13.63 1.77
C LEU A 84 -10.34 13.12 0.45
N ARG A 85 -10.24 13.92 -0.61
CA ARG A 85 -10.76 13.58 -1.93
C ARG A 85 -9.75 13.85 -3.03
N PHE A 86 -9.80 13.02 -4.05
CA PHE A 86 -9.08 13.20 -5.31
C PHE A 86 -10.10 13.39 -6.44
N THR A 87 -9.92 14.42 -7.24
CA THR A 87 -10.78 14.76 -8.38
C THR A 87 -9.98 14.64 -9.67
N THR A 88 -10.43 13.79 -10.59
CA THR A 88 -9.84 13.68 -11.93
C THR A 88 -10.21 14.89 -12.79
N SER A 89 -9.49 15.11 -13.90
CA SER A 89 -9.72 16.27 -14.77
C SER A 89 -11.12 16.30 -15.43
N ASP A 90 -11.81 15.15 -15.49
CA ASP A 90 -13.20 15.03 -15.94
C ASP A 90 -14.24 15.33 -14.83
N GLY A 91 -13.78 15.74 -13.64
CA GLY A 91 -14.61 16.12 -12.50
C GLY A 91 -15.05 14.95 -11.61
N LYS A 92 -14.64 13.71 -11.91
CA LYS A 92 -15.03 12.56 -11.09
C LYS A 92 -14.24 12.53 -9.78
N GLN A 93 -14.95 12.32 -8.67
CA GLN A 93 -14.36 12.29 -7.34
C GLN A 93 -14.18 10.88 -6.80
N TYR A 94 -13.10 10.72 -6.03
CA TYR A 94 -12.70 9.49 -5.38
C TYR A 94 -12.31 9.77 -3.94
N ALA A 95 -12.71 8.87 -3.03
CA ALA A 95 -12.37 8.94 -1.63
C ALA A 95 -10.90 8.51 -1.42
N LEU A 96 -10.09 9.38 -0.82
CA LEU A 96 -8.73 9.04 -0.38
C LEU A 96 -8.74 8.35 0.98
N ASN A 97 -9.73 8.65 1.84
CA ASN A 97 -9.92 8.01 3.14
C ASN A 97 -11.38 7.56 3.36
N GLN A 98 -11.56 6.63 4.29
CA GLN A 98 -12.85 6.01 4.60
C GLN A 98 -13.51 6.71 5.78
N VAL A 99 -14.26 7.78 5.48
CA VAL A 99 -15.09 8.53 6.44
C VAL A 99 -16.54 8.57 5.95
N PRO A 100 -17.55 8.78 6.82
CA PRO A 100 -18.96 8.81 6.42
C PRO A 100 -19.23 9.80 5.27
N ASP A 101 -18.60 10.97 5.28
CA ASP A 101 -18.74 11.98 4.23
C ASP A 101 -18.17 11.56 2.86
N ASN A 102 -17.53 10.39 2.77
CA ASN A 102 -16.98 9.79 1.57
C ASN A 102 -17.71 8.48 1.17
N GLU A 103 -18.73 8.03 1.91
CA GLU A 103 -19.36 6.71 1.72
C GLU A 103 -19.94 6.48 0.31
N ASN A 104 -20.36 7.56 -0.35
CA ASN A 104 -20.96 7.52 -1.69
C ASN A 104 -19.93 7.68 -2.83
N LEU A 105 -18.64 7.86 -2.49
CA LEU A 105 -17.56 7.97 -3.46
C LEU A 105 -16.86 6.62 -3.62
N LYS A 106 -16.38 6.34 -4.83
CA LYS A 106 -15.50 5.18 -5.05
C LYS A 106 -14.17 5.42 -4.33
N SER A 107 -13.62 4.37 -3.73
CA SER A 107 -12.25 4.42 -3.19
C SER A 107 -11.23 4.73 -4.29
N ILE A 108 -10.22 5.55 -3.94
CA ILE A 108 -9.07 5.85 -4.81
C ILE A 108 -8.33 4.58 -5.25
N GLU A 109 -8.40 3.50 -4.46
CA GLU A 109 -7.80 2.20 -4.79
C GLU A 109 -8.28 1.68 -6.16
N THR A 110 -9.51 2.03 -6.57
CA THR A 110 -10.06 1.65 -7.89
C THR A 110 -9.34 2.31 -9.08
N LEU A 111 -8.59 3.39 -8.84
CA LEU A 111 -7.81 4.12 -9.84
C LEU A 111 -6.33 3.72 -9.89
N LYS A 112 -5.89 2.79 -9.04
CA LYS A 112 -4.50 2.37 -9.02
C LYS A 112 -4.04 1.83 -10.37
N SER A 113 -2.82 2.20 -10.75
CA SER A 113 -2.15 1.67 -11.94
C SER A 113 -1.80 0.20 -11.79
N ASP A 114 -1.47 -0.21 -10.56
CA ASP A 114 -1.11 -1.57 -10.18
C ASP A 114 -1.53 -1.83 -8.71
N ASN A 115 -1.83 -3.07 -8.35
CA ASN A 115 -2.16 -3.48 -6.99
C ASN A 115 -0.98 -3.26 -6.02
N ASP A 116 0.26 -3.35 -6.50
CA ASP A 116 1.47 -3.17 -5.68
C ASP A 116 1.78 -1.70 -5.36
N LYS A 117 1.16 -0.74 -6.06
CA LYS A 117 1.35 0.68 -5.79
C LYS A 117 0.55 1.10 -4.55
N SER A 118 1.22 1.74 -3.59
CA SER A 118 0.56 2.31 -2.41
C SER A 118 0.01 3.70 -2.70
N VAL A 119 -1.23 3.99 -2.28
CA VAL A 119 -1.78 5.36 -2.30
C VAL A 119 -1.33 6.21 -1.11
N GLY A 120 -0.51 5.64 -0.20
CA GLY A 120 -0.10 6.28 1.04
C GLY A 120 0.54 7.65 0.83
N THR A 121 1.46 7.78 -0.12
CA THR A 121 2.11 9.07 -0.45
C THR A 121 1.10 10.14 -0.87
N LEU A 122 0.15 9.78 -1.75
CA LEU A 122 -0.89 10.70 -2.20
C LEU A 122 -1.83 11.09 -1.05
N MET A 123 -2.16 10.14 -0.18
CA MET A 123 -2.98 10.40 1.01
C MET A 123 -2.25 11.31 2.02
N SER A 124 -0.96 11.09 2.27
CA SER A 124 -0.12 11.95 3.11
C SER A 124 -0.05 13.38 2.57
N PHE A 125 0.13 13.54 1.25
CA PHE A 125 0.08 14.85 0.62
C PHE A 125 -1.30 15.54 0.82
N ALA A 126 -2.39 14.78 0.75
CA ALA A 126 -3.74 15.30 1.00
C ALA A 126 -3.95 15.75 2.45
N PHE A 127 -3.37 15.05 3.43
CA PHE A 127 -3.36 15.54 4.81
C PHE A 127 -2.60 16.87 4.94
N SER A 128 -1.45 17.02 4.29
CA SER A 128 -0.73 18.30 4.31
C SER A 128 -1.53 19.46 3.72
N ALA A 129 -2.44 19.20 2.76
CA ALA A 129 -3.35 20.21 2.25
C ALA A 129 -4.37 20.70 3.30
N CYS A 130 -4.68 19.90 4.33
CA CYS A 130 -5.54 20.30 5.43
C CYS A 130 -4.92 21.44 6.28
N ASP A 131 -3.59 21.48 6.35
CA ASP A 131 -2.82 22.41 7.19
C ASP A 131 -2.46 23.72 6.50
N VAL A 132 -2.79 23.85 5.21
CA VAL A 132 -2.56 25.09 4.45
C VAL A 132 -3.46 26.20 5.02
N PRO A 133 -2.91 27.37 5.42
CA PRO A 133 -3.71 28.50 5.90
C PRO A 133 -4.76 28.93 4.86
N LYS A 134 -5.98 29.17 5.34
CA LYS A 134 -7.11 29.64 4.51
C LYS A 134 -7.05 31.13 4.24
#